data_AF-A0A957HVL8-F1
#
_entry.id   AF-A0A957HVL8-F1
#
_cell.length_a   1.000
_cell.length_b   1.000
_cell.length_c   1.000
_cell.angle_alpha   90.00
_cell.angle_beta   90.00
_cell.angle_gamma   90.00
#
_symmetry.space_group_name_H-M   'P 1'
#
loop_
_entity.id
_entity.type
_entity.pdbx_description
1 polymer ?
#
loop_
_entity_poly.entity_id
_entity_poly.type
_entity_poly.pdbx_seq_one_letter_code
_entity_poly.pdbx_strand_id
1 'polypeptide(L)'
;SHAVITASGYVDWLVETAVSWIAATQRDDGSWGTYLPTAEETAYAIQALAIRQQMTNEVHNEAIKRGANWLLAHRNEPHPPLWVGKVLYSPTVVNESAVLSALWLAEQIGAL
;
A
#
# COMPACT_ATOMS: atom_id res chain seq x y z
N SER A 1 -0.35 -2.48 5.67
CA SER A 1 1.03 -1.96 5.83
C SER A 1 1.61 -2.27 7.21
N HIS A 2 1.11 -1.65 8.28
CA HIS A 2 1.86 -1.54 9.52
C HIS A 2 2.18 -2.87 10.19
N ALA A 3 1.24 -3.83 10.20
CA ALA A 3 1.50 -5.16 10.75
C ALA A 3 2.68 -5.88 10.06
N VAL A 4 2.77 -5.80 8.72
CA VAL A 4 3.90 -6.36 7.95
C VAL A 4 5.21 -5.71 8.38
N ILE A 5 5.23 -4.37 8.44
CA ILE A 5 6.43 -3.59 8.77
C ILE A 5 6.88 -3.85 10.22
N THR A 6 5.96 -3.84 11.18
CA THR A 6 6.28 -3.97 12.62
C THR A 6 6.60 -5.41 13.03
N ALA A 7 5.98 -6.40 12.39
CA ALA A 7 6.19 -7.81 12.75
C ALA A 7 7.37 -8.46 11.98
N SER A 8 7.93 -7.77 10.99
CA SER A 8 9.10 -8.24 10.25
C SER A 8 10.29 -8.44 11.17
N GLY A 9 10.88 -9.65 11.16
CA GLY A 9 11.96 -10.05 12.06
C GLY A 9 11.51 -10.54 13.44
N TYR A 10 10.20 -10.57 13.71
CA TYR A 10 9.62 -11.11 14.94
C TYR A 10 8.71 -12.31 14.70
N VAL A 11 7.83 -12.24 13.69
CA VAL A 11 6.80 -13.27 13.43
C VAL A 11 6.67 -13.53 11.92
N ASP A 12 7.58 -14.31 11.35
CA ASP A 12 7.71 -14.47 9.89
C ASP A 12 6.46 -15.05 9.22
N TRP A 13 5.85 -16.08 9.80
CA TRP A 13 4.66 -16.72 9.21
C TRP A 13 3.50 -15.72 9.04
N LEU A 14 3.34 -14.79 9.99
CA LEU A 14 2.29 -13.77 9.95
C LEU A 14 2.57 -12.77 8.83
N VAL A 15 3.84 -12.37 8.70
CA VAL A 15 4.29 -11.43 7.67
C VAL A 15 4.13 -12.03 6.29
N GLU A 16 4.59 -13.27 6.08
CA GLU A 16 4.47 -14.00 4.81
C GLU A 16 3.02 -14.19 4.40
N THR A 17 2.15 -14.56 5.35
CA THR A 17 0.71 -14.69 5.11
C THR A 17 0.09 -13.37 4.69
N ALA A 18 0.44 -12.28 5.39
CA ALA A 18 -0.08 -10.94 5.08
C ALA A 18 0.42 -10.43 3.72
N VAL A 19 1.71 -10.58 3.41
CA VAL A 19 2.30 -10.19 2.12
C VAL A 19 1.66 -10.97 0.98
N SER A 20 1.49 -12.29 1.14
CA SER A 20 0.82 -13.14 0.15
C SER A 20 -0.61 -12.70 -0.09
N TRP A 21 -1.35 -12.37 0.97
CA TRP A 21 -2.71 -11.84 0.86
C TRP A 21 -2.75 -10.48 0.15
N ILE A 22 -1.84 -9.56 0.48
CA ILE A 22 -1.76 -8.25 -0.19
C ILE A 22 -1.50 -8.44 -1.68
N ALA A 23 -0.52 -9.27 -2.07
CA ALA A 23 -0.22 -9.53 -3.47
C ALA A 23 -1.42 -10.19 -4.20
N ALA A 24 -2.10 -11.15 -3.57
CA ALA A 24 -3.22 -11.88 -4.16
C ALA A 24 -4.51 -11.06 -4.28
N THR A 25 -4.64 -9.96 -3.54
CA THR A 25 -5.85 -9.10 -3.53
C THR A 25 -5.70 -7.82 -4.35
N GLN A 26 -4.59 -7.66 -5.07
CA GLN A 26 -4.45 -6.56 -6.03
C GLN A 26 -5.52 -6.67 -7.12
N ARG A 27 -6.20 -5.57 -7.43
CA ARG A 27 -7.21 -5.51 -8.49
C ARG A 27 -6.56 -5.50 -9.87
N ASP A 28 -7.35 -5.74 -10.92
CA ASP A 28 -6.87 -5.76 -12.31
C ASP A 28 -6.29 -4.42 -12.79
N ASP A 29 -6.77 -3.31 -12.24
CA ASP A 29 -6.26 -1.96 -12.52
C ASP A 29 -5.01 -1.58 -11.71
N GLY A 30 -4.54 -2.47 -10.82
CA GLY A 30 -3.37 -2.28 -9.97
C GLY A 30 -3.65 -1.68 -8.60
N SER A 31 -4.89 -1.26 -8.33
CA SER A 31 -5.27 -0.67 -7.05
C SER A 31 -5.56 -1.70 -5.97
N TRP A 32 -5.65 -1.23 -4.73
CA TRP A 32 -6.25 -1.95 -3.61
C TRP A 32 -7.42 -1.17 -3.04
N GLY A 33 -8.36 -1.91 -2.47
CA GLY A 33 -9.40 -1.36 -1.62
C GLY A 33 -10.49 -2.36 -1.29
N THR A 34 -11.03 -2.27 -0.08
CA THR A 34 -11.97 -3.26 0.48
C THR A 34 -13.33 -3.23 -0.21
N TYR A 35 -13.87 -2.02 -0.43
CA TYR A 35 -15.19 -1.83 -1.06
C TYR A 35 -15.11 -1.22 -2.45
N LEU A 36 -14.15 -0.31 -2.63
CA LEU A 36 -13.83 0.41 -3.87
C LEU A 36 -12.34 0.70 -3.87
N PRO A 37 -11.70 0.94 -5.02
CA PRO A 37 -10.27 1.22 -5.06
C PRO A 37 -9.96 2.57 -4.41
N THR A 38 -9.01 2.62 -3.47
CA THR A 38 -8.66 3.87 -2.77
C THR A 38 -7.18 4.16 -2.83
N ALA A 39 -6.83 5.44 -2.90
CA ALA A 39 -5.44 5.88 -2.84
C ALA A 39 -4.78 5.51 -1.49
N GLU A 40 -5.55 5.58 -0.39
CA GLU A 40 -5.06 5.22 0.95
C GLU A 40 -4.71 3.73 1.05
N GLU A 41 -5.62 2.82 0.66
CA GLU A 41 -5.36 1.37 0.76
C GLU A 41 -4.29 0.92 -0.24
N THR A 42 -4.28 1.50 -1.45
CA THR A 42 -3.22 1.26 -2.45
C THR A 42 -1.85 1.69 -1.93
N ALA A 43 -1.76 2.85 -1.27
CA ALA A 43 -0.52 3.31 -0.65
C ALA A 43 -0.04 2.35 0.45
N TYR A 44 -0.93 1.89 1.33
CA TYR A 44 -0.58 0.94 2.38
C TYR A 44 -0.14 -0.43 1.83
N ALA A 45 -0.73 -0.90 0.74
CA ALA A 45 -0.31 -2.13 0.08
C ALA A 45 1.11 -1.99 -0.48
N ILE A 46 1.38 -0.91 -1.23
CA ILE A 46 2.70 -0.62 -1.79
C ILE A 46 3.77 -0.53 -0.70
N GLN A 47 3.51 0.22 0.38
CA GLN A 47 4.45 0.34 1.50
C GLN A 47 4.81 -1.03 2.09
N ALA A 48 3.82 -1.91 2.28
CA ALA A 48 4.04 -3.25 2.83
C ALA A 48 4.93 -4.09 1.92
N LEU A 49 4.62 -4.12 0.62
CA LEU A 49 5.35 -4.91 -0.37
C LEU A 49 6.77 -4.38 -0.58
N ALA A 50 6.94 -3.05 -0.71
CA ALA A 50 8.24 -2.42 -0.94
C ALA A 50 9.20 -2.63 0.24
N ILE A 51 8.73 -2.42 1.47
CA ILE A 51 9.55 -2.63 2.67
C ILE A 51 9.89 -4.12 2.82
N ARG A 52 8.93 -5.03 2.59
CA ARG A 52 9.21 -6.48 2.63
C ARG A 52 10.27 -6.87 1.60
N GLN A 53 10.15 -6.37 0.37
CA GLN A 53 11.11 -6.62 -0.70
C GLN A 53 12.53 -6.17 -0.32
N GLN A 54 12.67 -4.98 0.28
CA GLN A 54 13.97 -4.50 0.79
C GLN A 54 14.57 -5.39 1.88
N MET A 55 13.74 -6.08 2.67
CA MET A 55 14.21 -6.93 3.78
C MET A 55 14.54 -8.38 3.36
N THR A 56 13.88 -8.92 2.34
CA THR A 56 13.87 -10.38 2.09
C THR A 56 14.29 -10.81 0.69
N ASN A 57 14.72 -9.88 -0.17
CA ASN A 57 15.02 -10.13 -1.59
C ASN A 57 13.83 -10.71 -2.40
N GLU A 58 12.63 -10.78 -1.82
CA GLU A 58 11.40 -11.12 -2.53
C GLU A 58 11.07 -10.04 -3.57
N VAL A 59 10.68 -10.43 -4.78
CA VAL A 59 10.41 -9.49 -5.87
C VAL A 59 8.91 -9.27 -6.03
N HIS A 60 8.44 -8.10 -5.61
CA HIS A 60 7.04 -7.65 -5.79
C HIS A 60 6.94 -6.47 -6.77
N ASN A 61 7.98 -6.26 -7.61
CA ASN A 61 8.13 -5.09 -8.48
C ASN A 61 6.92 -4.81 -9.38
N GLU A 62 6.37 -5.82 -10.04
CA GLU A 62 5.22 -5.61 -10.95
C GLU A 62 3.96 -5.17 -10.20
N ALA A 63 3.69 -5.77 -9.04
CA ALA A 63 2.55 -5.39 -8.21
C ALA A 63 2.70 -3.94 -7.72
N ILE A 64 3.89 -3.58 -7.24
CA ILE A 64 4.20 -2.23 -6.76
C ILE A 64 4.10 -1.22 -7.90
N LYS A 65 4.64 -1.52 -9.08
CA LYS A 65 4.58 -0.67 -10.28
C LYS A 65 3.17 -0.41 -10.74
N ARG A 66 2.32 -1.45 -10.81
CA ARG A 66 0.90 -1.31 -11.18
C ARG A 66 0.16 -0.42 -10.18
N GLY A 67 0.39 -0.61 -8.88
CA GLY A 67 -0.18 0.24 -7.84
C GLY A 67 0.31 1.69 -7.91
N ALA A 68 1.61 1.91 -8.13
CA ALA A 68 2.19 3.23 -8.24
C ALA A 68 1.64 4.00 -9.46
N ASN A 69 1.50 3.34 -10.61
CA ASN A 69 0.86 3.91 -11.79
C ASN A 69 -0.60 4.29 -11.53
N TRP A 70 -1.35 3.44 -10.84
CA TRP A 70 -2.71 3.76 -10.44
C TRP A 70 -2.76 4.96 -9.48
N LEU A 71 -1.87 5.03 -8.49
CA LEU A 71 -1.76 6.18 -7.58
C LEU A 71 -1.42 7.48 -8.32
N LEU A 72 -0.49 7.46 -9.28
CA LEU A 72 -0.15 8.67 -10.04
C LEU A 72 -1.38 9.25 -10.76
N ALA A 73 -2.28 8.40 -11.24
CA ALA A 73 -3.51 8.82 -11.90
C ALA A 73 -4.60 9.31 -10.93
N HIS A 74 -4.71 8.73 -9.73
CA HIS A 74 -5.85 8.95 -8.82
C HIS A 74 -5.51 9.69 -7.52
N ARG A 75 -4.24 10.03 -7.25
CA ARG A 75 -3.81 10.63 -5.96
C ARG A 75 -4.47 11.96 -5.60
N ASN A 76 -4.99 12.70 -6.58
CA ASN A 76 -5.62 14.00 -6.38
C ASN A 76 -7.14 13.90 -6.21
N GLU A 77 -7.72 12.70 -6.26
CA GLU A 77 -9.15 12.49 -6.06
C GLU A 77 -9.51 12.61 -4.56
N PRO A 78 -10.76 12.99 -4.25
CA PRO A 78 -11.22 13.05 -2.87
C PRO A 78 -11.05 11.71 -2.16
N HIS A 79 -10.40 11.73 -0.99
CA HIS A 79 -10.20 10.54 -0.19
C HIS A 79 -11.52 10.10 0.48
N PRO A 80 -11.96 8.85 0.27
CA PRO A 80 -13.10 8.30 0.99
C PRO A 80 -12.84 8.29 2.50
N PRO A 81 -13.87 8.53 3.35
CA PRO A 81 -13.68 8.55 4.79
C PRO A 81 -13.54 7.13 5.33
N LEU A 82 -12.30 6.70 5.58
CA LEU A 82 -11.98 5.38 6.14
C LEU A 82 -11.69 5.39 7.64
N TRP A 83 -11.48 6.58 8.23
CA TRP A 83 -11.08 6.70 9.63
C TRP A 83 -12.30 6.75 10.54
N VAL A 84 -12.26 5.97 11.63
CA VAL A 84 -13.36 5.85 12.58
C VAL A 84 -13.19 6.87 13.71
N GLY A 85 -14.09 7.86 13.76
CA GLY A 85 -14.29 8.76 14.89
C GLY A 85 -15.67 8.55 15.52
N LYS A 86 -16.39 9.65 15.79
CA LYS A 86 -17.84 9.57 16.06
C LYS A 86 -18.64 9.16 14.81
N VAL A 87 -18.11 9.54 13.65
CA VAL A 87 -18.55 9.16 12.31
C VAL A 87 -17.29 8.86 11.48
N LEU A 88 -17.46 8.33 10.27
CA LEU A 88 -16.35 8.19 9.33
C LEU A 88 -15.83 9.58 8.92
N TYR A 89 -14.51 9.74 8.86
CA TYR A 89 -13.85 10.96 8.39
C TYR A 89 -12.59 10.62 7.57
N SER A 90 -12.05 11.63 6.88
CA SER A 90 -10.82 11.50 6.08
C SER A 90 -9.79 12.55 6.53
N PRO A 91 -8.69 12.15 7.21
CA PRO A 91 -7.61 13.06 7.57
C PRO A 91 -6.68 13.33 6.38
N THR A 92 -7.05 14.27 5.50
CA THR A 92 -6.37 14.54 4.22
C THR A 92 -4.84 14.55 4.29
N VAL A 93 -4.23 15.23 5.27
CA VAL A 93 -2.76 15.28 5.40
C VAL A 93 -2.14 13.90 5.63
N VAL A 94 -2.81 13.04 6.41
CA VAL A 94 -2.36 11.67 6.65
C VAL A 94 -2.49 10.85 5.37
N ASN A 95 -3.64 10.94 4.68
CA ASN A 95 -3.87 10.27 3.40
C ASN A 95 -2.80 10.67 2.35
N GLU A 96 -2.55 11.97 2.19
CA GLU A 96 -1.54 12.50 1.26
C GLU A 96 -0.13 12.01 1.63
N SER A 97 0.23 12.01 2.92
CA SER A 97 1.52 11.50 3.37
C SER A 97 1.71 10.00 3.09
N ALA A 98 0.65 9.20 3.22
CA ALA A 98 0.68 7.78 2.89
C ALA A 98 0.93 7.59 1.38
N VAL A 99 0.23 8.35 0.54
CA VAL A 99 0.42 8.30 -0.92
C VAL A 99 1.83 8.73 -1.33
N LEU A 100 2.34 9.84 -0.79
CA LEU A 100 3.68 10.34 -1.11
C LEU A 100 4.78 9.34 -0.71
N SER A 101 4.68 8.76 0.48
CA SER A 101 5.65 7.75 0.94
C SER A 101 5.58 6.46 0.11
N ALA A 102 4.39 6.03 -0.31
CA ALA A 102 4.24 4.88 -1.20
C ALA A 102 4.89 5.12 -2.57
N LEU A 103 4.68 6.30 -3.18
CA LEU A 103 5.32 6.67 -4.45
C LEU A 103 6.84 6.74 -4.30
N TRP A 104 7.34 7.34 -3.22
CA TRP A 104 8.78 7.40 -2.97
C TRP A 104 9.40 6.00 -2.81
N LEU A 105 8.75 5.09 -2.09
CA LEU A 105 9.22 3.71 -1.97
C LEU A 105 9.24 2.97 -3.30
N ALA A 106 8.22 3.20 -4.16
CA ALA A 106 8.19 2.62 -5.50
C ALA A 106 9.35 3.15 -6.37
N GLU A 107 9.71 4.42 -6.24
CA GLU A 107 10.86 5.02 -6.94
C GLU A 107 12.18 4.38 -6.47
N GLN A 108 12.36 4.19 -5.16
CA GLN A 108 13.59 3.60 -4.60
C GLN A 108 13.89 2.19 -5.09
N ILE A 109 12.85 1.39 -5.39
CA ILE A 109 13.02 0.03 -5.87
C ILE A 109 13.02 -0.08 -7.41
N GLY A 110 12.96 1.05 -8.13
CA GLY A 110 12.94 1.09 -9.60
C GLY A 110 11.62 0.65 -10.21
N ALA A 111 10.51 0.82 -9.49
CA ALA A 111 9.16 0.48 -9.93
C ALA A 111 8.37 1.70 -10.47
N LEU A 112 9.04 2.84 -10.67
CA LEU A 112 8.53 4.08 -11.30
C LEU A 112 9.40 4.50 -12.49
#